data_AF-A0AB40C304-F1
#
_entry.id   AF-A0AB40C304-F1
#
_cell.length_a   1.000
_cell.length_b   1.000
_cell.length_c   1.000
_cell.angle_alpha   90.00
_cell.angle_beta   90.00
_cell.angle_gamma   90.00
#
_symmetry.space_group_name_H-M   'P 1'
#
loop_
_entity.id
_entity.type
_entity.pdbx_description
1 polymer ?
#
loop_
_entity_poly.entity_id
_entity_poly.type
_entity_poly.pdbx_seq_one_letter_code
_entity_poly.pdbx_strand_id
1 'polypeptide(L)'
;MVVQALDVQKDPFRPPEEGEIILGPETPYLSAIGALMYLANNTRSNIAFAINLLARYRSTPTRRHWKGGKDVLCYLRGTTDLCLFYPQESLSNLTGFADAGYLYDPQKGKSQTGYIFSYNGATMSWHSTKQTLTATLSNNTEILALHEVSPECQ
;
A
#
# COMPACT_ATOMS: atom_id res chain seq x y z
N MET A 1 -6.98 11.84 4.31
CA MET A 1 -7.05 11.83 5.80
C MET A 1 -7.68 10.53 6.32
N VAL A 2 -6.93 9.43 6.34
CA VAL A 2 -7.25 8.28 7.19
C VAL A 2 -6.55 8.53 8.52
N VAL A 3 -7.30 9.09 9.48
CA VAL A 3 -6.86 9.16 10.87
C VAL A 3 -6.95 7.74 11.40
N GLN A 4 -5.82 7.02 11.45
CA GLN A 4 -5.79 5.73 12.11
C GLN A 4 -5.73 5.96 13.62
N ALA A 5 -6.88 6.32 14.20
CA ALA A 5 -7.19 5.80 15.52
C ALA A 5 -7.65 4.36 15.32
N LEU A 6 -7.22 3.43 16.19
CA LEU A 6 -8.00 2.28 16.70
C LEU A 6 -7.02 1.22 17.26
N ASP A 7 -6.79 1.28 18.57
CA ASP A 7 -6.21 0.23 19.39
C ASP A 7 -4.79 -0.25 18.99
N VAL A 8 -3.80 0.26 19.71
CA VAL A 8 -2.37 -0.07 19.53
C VAL A 8 -2.12 -1.59 19.54
N GLN A 9 -2.98 -2.37 20.23
CA GLN A 9 -2.88 -3.83 20.27
C GLN A 9 -3.36 -4.52 18.99
N LYS A 10 -4.24 -3.90 18.21
CA LYS A 10 -4.78 -4.42 16.94
C LYS A 10 -4.03 -3.95 15.72
N ASP A 11 -3.15 -2.96 15.86
CA ASP A 11 -2.32 -2.47 14.76
C ASP A 11 -1.39 -3.59 14.26
N PRO A 12 -1.61 -4.15 13.06
CA PRO A 12 -0.77 -5.21 12.52
C PRO A 12 0.68 -4.77 12.32
N PHE A 13 0.96 -3.45 12.36
CA PHE A 13 2.22 -2.82 11.97
C PHE A 13 2.95 -2.15 13.15
N ARG A 14 2.50 -2.43 14.38
CA ARG A 14 3.18 -2.01 15.60
C ARG A 14 4.65 -2.50 15.63
N PRO A 15 5.57 -1.80 16.32
CA PRO A 15 6.84 -2.37 16.75
C PRO A 15 6.70 -3.83 17.23
N PRO A 16 7.61 -4.73 16.83
CA PRO A 16 7.63 -6.09 17.36
C PRO A 16 7.84 -6.03 18.89
N GLU A 17 6.95 -6.66 19.66
CA GLU A 17 7.13 -6.83 21.10
C GLU A 17 8.18 -7.90 21.39
N GLU A 18 8.95 -7.73 22.47
CA GLU A 18 9.95 -8.72 22.91
C GLU A 18 9.25 -10.05 23.22
N GLY A 19 9.39 -11.03 22.31
CA GLY A 19 8.78 -12.37 22.43
C GLY A 19 7.87 -12.80 21.28
N GLU A 20 7.69 -11.98 20.23
CA GLU A 20 6.92 -12.42 19.07
C GLU A 20 7.57 -13.62 18.34
N ILE A 21 6.76 -14.65 18.11
CA ILE A 21 7.19 -15.85 17.37
C ILE A 21 7.38 -15.48 15.90
N ILE A 22 8.64 -15.44 15.48
CA ILE A 22 9.04 -15.32 14.07
C ILE A 22 8.57 -16.59 13.33
N LEU A 23 7.94 -16.40 12.18
CA LEU A 23 7.57 -17.52 11.32
C LEU A 23 8.83 -18.14 10.72
N GLY A 24 8.97 -19.45 10.91
CA GLY A 24 9.99 -20.23 10.23
C GLY A 24 9.71 -20.40 8.71
N PRO A 25 10.68 -20.98 7.98
CA PRO A 25 10.60 -21.18 6.52
C PRO A 25 9.44 -22.08 6.07
N GLU A 26 8.82 -22.83 7.00
CA GLU A 26 7.64 -23.67 6.77
C GLU A 26 6.42 -22.90 6.24
N THR A 27 6.33 -21.60 6.52
CA THR A 27 5.23 -20.78 6.01
C THR A 27 5.64 -20.04 4.75
N PRO A 28 4.95 -20.20 3.62
CA PRO A 28 5.30 -19.57 2.33
C PRO A 28 4.94 -18.08 2.28
N TYR A 29 5.38 -17.29 3.27
CA TYR A 29 5.08 -15.87 3.39
C TYR A 29 5.57 -15.08 2.19
N LEU A 30 6.85 -15.25 1.82
CA LEU A 30 7.47 -14.53 0.71
C LEU A 30 6.82 -14.84 -0.63
N SER A 31 6.47 -16.11 -0.86
CA SER A 31 5.79 -16.54 -2.07
C SER A 31 4.41 -15.89 -2.18
N ALA A 32 3.64 -15.90 -1.09
CA ALA A 32 2.33 -15.26 -1.05
C ALA A 32 2.42 -13.74 -1.28
N ILE A 33 3.36 -13.06 -0.62
CA ILE A 33 3.56 -11.62 -0.80
C ILE A 33 4.00 -11.29 -2.23
N GLY A 34 4.86 -12.11 -2.85
CA GLY A 34 5.25 -11.93 -4.25
C GLY A 34 4.07 -12.03 -5.21
N ALA A 35 3.21 -13.04 -5.02
CA ALA A 35 1.99 -13.19 -5.82
C ALA A 35 1.01 -12.02 -5.61
N LEU A 36 0.83 -11.59 -4.35
CA LEU A 36 -0.02 -10.44 -4.02
C LEU A 36 0.55 -9.11 -4.57
N MET A 37 1.87 -8.96 -4.61
CA MET A 37 2.53 -7.78 -5.19
C MET A 37 2.27 -7.70 -6.70
N TYR A 38 2.27 -8.84 -7.39
CA TYR A 38 1.90 -8.89 -8.80
C TYR A 38 0.46 -8.41 -9.02
N LEU A 39 -0.49 -8.92 -8.22
CA LEU A 39 -1.89 -8.47 -8.29
C LEU A 39 -2.03 -6.98 -7.98
N ALA A 40 -1.34 -6.52 -6.93
CA ALA A 40 -1.34 -5.15 -6.48
C ALA A 40 -0.88 -4.19 -7.58
N ASN A 41 0.16 -4.52 -8.33
CA ASN A 41 0.73 -3.61 -9.35
C ASN A 41 -0.01 -3.67 -10.70
N ASN A 42 -0.68 -4.77 -11.02
CA ASN A 42 -1.24 -4.97 -12.37
C ASN A 42 -2.77 -4.91 -12.44
N THR A 43 -3.48 -5.29 -11.38
CA THR A 43 -4.93 -5.54 -11.48
C THR A 43 -5.75 -4.94 -10.34
N ARG A 44 -5.16 -4.76 -9.16
CA ARG A 44 -5.88 -4.41 -7.93
C ARG A 44 -5.16 -3.30 -7.15
N SER A 45 -5.43 -2.06 -7.53
CA SER A 45 -4.87 -0.87 -6.86
C SER A 45 -5.25 -0.75 -5.39
N ASN A 46 -6.45 -1.20 -5.03
CA ASN A 46 -7.00 -1.16 -3.68
C ASN A 46 -6.17 -1.93 -2.63
N ILE A 47 -5.39 -2.95 -3.03
CA ILE A 47 -4.54 -3.71 -2.10
C ILE A 47 -3.08 -3.21 -2.06
N ALA A 48 -2.69 -2.30 -2.96
CA ALA A 48 -1.30 -1.90 -3.14
C ALA A 48 -0.67 -1.35 -1.86
N PHE A 49 -1.43 -0.58 -1.09
CA PHE A 49 -0.98 -0.04 0.19
C PHE A 49 -0.65 -1.14 1.21
N ALA A 50 -1.58 -2.07 1.43
CA ALA A 50 -1.46 -3.13 2.43
C ALA A 50 -0.31 -4.09 2.09
N ILE A 51 -0.16 -4.44 0.80
CA ILE A 51 0.91 -5.33 0.35
C ILE A 51 2.29 -4.67 0.46
N ASN A 52 2.41 -3.39 0.09
CA ASN A 52 3.67 -2.65 0.25
C ASN A 52 4.11 -2.56 1.71
N LEU A 53 3.17 -2.49 2.63
CA LEU A 53 3.45 -2.47 4.06
C LEU A 53 3.87 -3.86 4.59
N LEU A 54 3.13 -4.92 4.22
CA LEU A 54 3.47 -6.30 4.60
C LEU A 54 4.81 -6.77 3.99
N ALA A 55 5.14 -6.32 2.78
CA ALA A 55 6.40 -6.64 2.11
C ALA A 55 7.64 -6.11 2.86
N ARG A 56 7.49 -5.10 3.73
CA ARG A 56 8.60 -4.59 4.55
C ARG A 56 9.11 -5.63 5.54
N TYR A 57 8.24 -6.54 5.99
CA TYR A 57 8.56 -7.58 6.97
C TYR A 57 9.02 -8.91 6.34
N ARG A 58 9.61 -8.84 5.14
CA ARG A 58 10.08 -10.02 4.39
C ARG A 58 11.15 -10.85 5.12
N SER A 59 12.01 -10.20 5.91
CA SER A 59 13.14 -10.86 6.59
C SER A 59 12.74 -11.54 7.89
N THR A 60 11.74 -10.99 8.58
CA THR A 60 11.30 -11.43 9.91
C THR A 60 9.77 -11.39 9.99
N PRO A 61 9.06 -12.23 9.20
CA PRO A 61 7.61 -12.28 9.25
C PRO A 61 7.16 -12.85 10.60
N THR A 62 6.05 -12.35 11.13
CA THR A 62 5.47 -12.81 12.40
C THR A 62 4.04 -13.31 12.15
N ARG A 63 3.43 -13.97 13.13
CA ARG A 63 2.06 -14.52 12.98
C ARG A 63 1.04 -13.43 12.63
N ARG A 64 1.25 -12.20 13.11
CA ARG A 64 0.41 -11.02 12.81
C ARG A 64 0.50 -10.65 11.33
N HIS A 65 1.72 -10.56 10.79
CA HIS A 65 1.94 -10.29 9.37
C HIS A 65 1.32 -11.36 8.47
N TRP A 66 1.43 -12.64 8.86
CA TRP A 66 0.80 -13.73 8.11
C TRP A 66 -0.73 -13.66 8.14
N LYS A 67 -1.31 -13.30 9.29
CA LYS A 67 -2.74 -13.04 9.39
C LYS A 67 -3.17 -11.90 8.47
N GLY A 68 -2.45 -10.78 8.48
CA GLY A 68 -2.71 -9.67 7.56
C GLY A 68 -2.66 -10.08 6.08
N GLY A 69 -1.68 -10.89 5.68
CA GLY A 69 -1.62 -11.46 4.33
C GLY A 69 -2.83 -12.34 3.99
N LYS A 70 -3.31 -13.17 4.94
CA LYS A 70 -4.54 -13.95 4.77
C LYS A 70 -5.78 -13.08 4.67
N ASP A 71 -5.86 -12.01 5.46
CA ASP A 71 -6.99 -11.09 5.42
C ASP A 71 -7.08 -10.41 4.04
N VAL A 72 -5.95 -10.06 3.42
CA VAL A 72 -5.92 -9.56 2.04
C VAL A 72 -6.40 -10.63 1.04
N LEU A 73 -5.99 -11.89 1.21
CA LEU A 73 -6.48 -12.98 0.35
C LEU A 73 -7.99 -13.22 0.51
N CYS A 74 -8.52 -13.15 1.73
CA CYS A 74 -9.95 -13.21 1.99
C CYS A 74 -10.70 -12.05 1.34
N TYR A 75 -10.14 -10.84 1.41
CA TYR A 75 -10.70 -9.66 0.76
C TYR A 75 -10.74 -9.82 -0.77
N LEU A 76 -9.65 -10.32 -1.38
CA LEU A 76 -9.61 -10.63 -2.81
C LEU A 76 -10.66 -11.68 -3.22
N ARG A 77 -10.84 -12.72 -2.40
CA ARG A 77 -11.86 -13.74 -2.62
C ARG A 77 -13.29 -13.16 -2.54
N GLY A 78 -13.54 -12.21 -1.65
CA GLY A 78 -14.84 -11.55 -1.52
C GLY A 78 -15.11 -10.46 -2.55
N THR A 79 -14.09 -10.05 -3.31
CA THR A 79 -14.17 -8.96 -4.29
C THR A 79 -13.80 -9.41 -5.69
N THR A 80 -13.90 -10.72 -5.99
CA THR A 80 -13.61 -11.30 -7.31
C THR A 80 -14.38 -10.63 -8.43
N ASP A 81 -15.55 -10.12 -8.11
CA ASP A 81 -16.53 -9.59 -9.06
C ASP A 81 -16.21 -8.14 -9.48
N LEU A 82 -15.33 -7.46 -8.74
CA LEU A 82 -14.86 -6.11 -9.07
C LEU A 82 -13.75 -6.19 -10.12
N CYS A 83 -13.88 -5.46 -11.22
CA CYS A 83 -12.86 -5.36 -12.25
C CYS A 83 -12.63 -3.89 -12.67
N LEU A 84 -11.48 -3.63 -13.30
CA LEU A 84 -11.23 -2.36 -13.97
C LEU A 84 -12.06 -2.31 -15.24
N PHE A 85 -12.99 -1.36 -15.31
CA PHE A 85 -13.80 -1.10 -16.48
C PHE A 85 -13.27 0.12 -17.21
N TYR A 86 -12.90 -0.04 -18.49
CA TYR A 86 -12.46 1.04 -19.36
C TYR A 86 -13.61 1.44 -20.29
N PRO A 87 -14.35 2.52 -19.98
CA PRO A 87 -15.42 2.98 -20.85
C PRO A 87 -14.86 3.52 -22.16
N GLN A 88 -15.53 3.23 -23.26
CA GLN A 88 -15.22 3.75 -24.60
C GLN A 88 -15.81 5.17 -24.79
N GLU A 89 -15.63 6.06 -23.81
CA GLU A 89 -16.09 7.44 -23.92
C GLU A 89 -15.00 8.34 -24.49
N SER A 90 -15.39 9.35 -25.28
CA SER A 90 -14.52 10.24 -26.06
C SER A 90 -13.87 11.36 -25.26
N LEU A 91 -14.09 11.42 -23.94
CA LEU A 91 -13.50 12.45 -23.07
C LEU A 91 -12.08 12.03 -22.70
N SER A 92 -11.09 12.44 -23.49
CA SER A 92 -9.66 12.18 -23.26
C SER A 92 -9.10 12.98 -22.07
N ASN A 93 -9.55 12.68 -20.86
CA ASN A 93 -9.12 13.36 -19.65
C ASN A 93 -8.30 12.40 -18.77
N LEU A 94 -6.99 12.66 -18.70
CA LEU A 94 -6.11 12.05 -17.72
C LEU A 94 -6.26 12.80 -16.39
N THR A 95 -6.64 12.09 -15.33
CA THR A 95 -6.75 12.65 -13.98
C THR A 95 -5.80 11.90 -13.05
N GLY A 96 -4.89 12.63 -12.42
CA GLY A 96 -3.98 12.09 -11.40
C GLY A 96 -4.38 12.53 -10.00
N PHE A 97 -4.35 11.59 -9.07
CA PHE A 97 -4.49 11.84 -7.63
C PHE A 97 -3.19 11.44 -6.94
N ALA A 98 -2.72 12.29 -6.04
CA ALA A 98 -1.58 12.02 -5.17
C ALA A 98 -2.01 12.28 -3.72
N ASP A 99 -1.56 11.43 -2.80
CA ASP A 99 -1.83 11.53 -1.37
C ASP A 99 -0.60 11.08 -0.57
N ALA A 100 -0.40 11.66 0.61
CA ALA A 100 0.71 11.30 1.47
C ALA A 100 0.31 11.07 2.94
N GLY A 101 0.72 9.94 3.50
CA GLY A 101 0.58 9.64 4.92
C GLY A 101 1.83 10.03 5.71
N TYR A 102 1.68 10.96 6.66
CA TYR A 102 2.75 11.34 7.60
C TYR A 102 2.99 10.25 8.65
N LEU A 103 4.27 9.91 8.89
CA LEU A 103 4.72 8.96 9.92
C LEU A 103 4.06 7.57 9.86
N TYR A 104 3.74 7.08 8.66
CA TYR A 104 3.16 5.75 8.49
C TYR A 104 4.13 4.60 8.82
N ASP A 105 5.43 4.88 8.92
CA ASP A 105 6.45 3.98 9.48
C ASP A 105 6.96 4.56 10.82
N PRO A 106 6.36 4.19 11.97
CA PRO A 106 6.75 4.72 13.27
C PRO A 106 8.17 4.33 13.67
N GLN A 107 8.70 3.22 13.13
CA GLN A 107 10.04 2.72 13.44
C GLN A 107 11.12 3.61 12.83
N LYS A 108 10.90 4.11 11.62
CA LYS A 108 11.89 4.90 10.86
C LYS A 108 11.50 6.37 10.68
N GLY A 109 10.34 6.77 11.22
CA GLY A 109 9.75 8.09 11.03
C GLY A 109 9.53 8.43 9.55
N LYS A 110 9.30 7.41 8.71
CA LYS A 110 9.16 7.60 7.26
C LYS A 110 7.68 7.71 6.89
N SER A 111 7.41 8.62 5.98
CA SER A 111 6.08 8.84 5.41
C SER A 111 5.86 7.94 4.20
N GLN A 112 4.62 7.84 3.75
CA GLN A 112 4.23 7.00 2.62
C GLN A 112 3.53 7.85 1.57
N THR A 113 4.00 7.80 0.32
CA THR A 113 3.35 8.42 -0.84
C THR A 113 2.45 7.38 -1.50
N GLY A 114 1.28 7.79 -1.96
CA GLY A 114 0.44 7.03 -2.88
C GLY A 114 -0.02 7.90 -4.03
N TYR A 115 -0.14 7.31 -5.21
CA TYR A 115 -0.76 7.98 -6.35
C TYR A 115 -1.59 7.02 -7.19
N ILE A 116 -2.57 7.58 -7.88
CA ILE A 116 -3.47 6.87 -8.80
C ILE A 116 -3.75 7.80 -9.99
N PHE A 117 -3.46 7.31 -11.19
CA PHE A 117 -3.84 7.91 -12.45
C PHE A 117 -5.02 7.15 -13.05
N SER A 118 -6.02 7.91 -13.46
CA SER A 118 -7.19 7.40 -14.15
C SER A 118 -7.35 8.09 -15.49
N TYR A 119 -7.63 7.30 -16.52
CA TYR A 119 -7.97 7.78 -17.85
C TYR A 119 -9.43 7.42 -18.12
N ASN A 120 -10.24 8.43 -18.46
CA ASN A 120 -11.67 8.26 -18.75
C ASN A 120 -12.42 7.55 -17.63
N GLY A 121 -12.06 7.83 -16.37
CA GLY A 121 -12.66 7.20 -15.18
C GLY A 121 -12.11 5.80 -14.85
N ALA A 122 -11.23 5.24 -15.67
CA ALA A 122 -10.61 3.94 -15.44
C ALA A 122 -9.16 4.10 -14.95
N THR A 123 -8.82 3.46 -13.84
CA THR A 123 -7.47 3.52 -13.28
C THR A 123 -6.46 2.82 -14.18
N MET A 124 -5.39 3.53 -14.58
CA MET A 124 -4.34 3.03 -15.48
C MET A 124 -3.03 2.73 -14.75
N SER A 125 -2.55 3.66 -13.94
CA SER A 125 -1.32 3.49 -13.18
C SER A 125 -1.53 3.94 -11.74
N TRP A 126 -0.88 3.25 -10.82
CA TRP A 126 -0.95 3.59 -9.41
C TRP A 126 0.27 3.03 -8.71
N HIS A 127 0.63 3.66 -7.61
CA HIS A 127 1.73 3.19 -6.81
C HIS A 127 1.56 3.60 -5.35
N SER A 128 2.17 2.82 -4.44
CA SER A 128 2.30 3.22 -3.05
C SER A 128 3.71 2.89 -2.58
N THR A 129 4.48 3.91 -2.26
CA THR A 129 5.89 3.79 -1.94
C THR A 129 6.23 4.52 -0.65
N LYS A 130 7.29 4.07 0.00
CA LYS A 130 7.81 4.74 1.18
C LYS A 130 8.66 5.93 0.75
N GLN A 131 8.41 7.10 1.33
CA GLN A 131 9.20 8.29 1.03
C GLN A 131 10.66 8.08 1.43
N THR A 132 11.57 8.42 0.51
CA THR A 132 13.02 8.42 0.78
C THR A 132 13.39 9.55 1.73
N LEU A 133 12.77 10.72 1.55
CA LEU A 133 12.97 11.88 2.41
C LEU A 133 12.11 11.76 3.68
N THR A 134 12.66 12.18 4.82
CA THR A 134 11.89 12.30 6.07
C THR A 134 11.25 13.68 6.08
N ALA A 135 9.93 13.72 6.07
CA ALA A 135 9.21 14.98 6.21
C ALA A 135 9.12 15.38 7.68
N THR A 136 9.19 16.68 7.95
CA THR A 136 9.06 17.25 9.30
C THR A 136 7.59 17.46 9.68
N LEU A 137 6.70 17.63 8.70
CA LEU A 137 5.29 17.95 8.86
C LEU A 137 4.44 17.25 7.78
N SER A 138 3.13 17.16 8.00
CA SER A 138 2.18 16.55 7.05
C SER A 138 2.04 17.32 5.74
N ASN A 139 2.11 18.65 5.76
CA ASN A 139 2.13 19.44 4.53
C ASN A 139 3.36 19.13 3.66
N ASN A 140 4.52 18.91 4.29
CA ASN A 140 5.73 18.56 3.56
C ASN A 140 5.62 17.18 2.90
N THR A 141 4.93 16.21 3.52
CA THR A 141 4.73 14.89 2.88
C THR A 141 3.86 14.99 1.63
N GLU A 142 2.82 15.83 1.67
CA GLU A 142 1.93 16.05 0.52
C GLU A 142 2.66 16.72 -0.65
N ILE A 143 3.50 17.72 -0.37
CA ILE A 143 4.33 18.38 -1.39
C ILE A 143 5.31 17.38 -2.01
N LEU A 144 5.93 16.53 -1.19
CA LEU A 144 6.83 15.48 -1.67
C LEU A 144 6.10 14.46 -2.55
N ALA A 145 4.88 14.07 -2.19
CA ALA A 145 4.07 13.19 -3.00
C ALA A 145 3.76 13.81 -4.37
N LEU A 146 3.33 15.07 -4.42
CA LEU A 146 3.09 15.77 -5.68
C LEU A 146 4.34 15.86 -6.55
N HIS A 147 5.50 16.15 -5.94
CA HIS A 147 6.77 16.19 -6.65
C HIS A 147 7.16 14.82 -7.24
N GLU A 148 6.96 13.74 -6.49
CA GLU A 148 7.24 12.37 -6.92
C GLU A 148 6.34 11.92 -8.09
N VAL A 149 5.12 12.45 -8.14
CA VAL A 149 4.11 12.11 -9.16
C VAL A 149 4.26 12.93 -10.44
N SER A 150 4.78 14.15 -10.36
CA SER A 150 4.91 15.05 -11.51
C SER A 150 5.59 14.44 -12.76
N PRO A 151 6.65 13.63 -12.64
CA PRO A 151 7.29 13.01 -13.81
C PRO A 151 6.42 11.96 -14.52
N GLU A 152 5.47 11.34 -13.83
CA GLU A 152 4.57 10.31 -14.39
C GLU A 152 3.43 10.93 -15.23
N CYS A 153 3.21 12.24 -15.10
CA CYS A 153 2.21 13.00 -15.85
C CYS A 153 2.69 13.48 -17.23
N GLN A 154 4.00 13.39 -17.52
CA GLN A 154 4.67 14.07 -18.64
C GLN A 154 4.88 13.14 -19.83
#